data_AF-A0A7W1FUQ5-F1
#
_entry.id   AF-A0A7W1FUQ5-F1
#
_cell.length_a   1.000
_cell.length_b   1.000
_cell.length_c   1.000
_cell.angle_alpha   90.00
_cell.angle_beta   90.00
_cell.angle_gamma   90.00
#
_symmetry.space_group_name_H-M   'P 1'
#
loop_
_entity.id
_entity.type
_entity.pdbx_description
1 polymer ?
#
loop_
_entity_poly.entity_id
_entity_poly.type
_entity_poly.pdbx_seq_one_letter_code
_entity_poly.pdbx_strand_id
1 'polypeptide(L)' 'PVIFGVITTETIEQAIERAGTKMGNKGFEAAVSAMEMADLMSKLQRRQ' A
#
# COMPACT_ATOMS: atom_id res chain seq x y z
N PRO A 1 -8.91 -2.63 7.12
CA PRO A 1 -8.13 -3.48 6.19
C PRO A 1 -6.65 -3.44 6.58
N VAL A 2 -5.91 -4.54 6.38
CA VAL A 2 -4.45 -4.59 6.60
C VAL A 2 -3.79 -4.72 5.23
N ILE A 3 -3.07 -3.69 4.80
CA ILE A 3 -2.39 -3.68 3.50
C ILE A 3 -0.91 -3.98 3.70
N PHE A 4 -0.36 -4.85 2.84
CA PHE A 4 1.04 -5.23 2.89
C PHE A 4 1.91 -4.16 2.22
N GLY A 5 2.30 -3.15 3.00
CA GLY A 5 3.21 -2.07 2.58
C GLY A 5 4.68 -2.30 2.97
N VAL A 6 5.05 -3.52 3.37
CA VAL A 6 6.42 -3.86 3.75
C VAL A 6 7.20 -4.28 2.52
N ILE A 7 8.32 -3.61 2.25
CA ILE A 7 9.21 -3.97 1.15
C ILE A 7 10.28 -4.94 1.66
N THR A 8 10.42 -6.07 0.97
CA THR A 8 11.44 -7.08 1.24
C THR A 8 12.45 -7.07 0.09
N THR A 9 13.69 -6.70 0.39
CA THR A 9 14.75 -6.48 -0.61
C THR A 9 16.09 -7.01 -0.12
N GLU A 10 16.95 -7.40 -1.05
CA GLU A 10 18.28 -7.92 -0.75
C GLU A 10 19.34 -6.82 -0.59
N THR A 11 19.10 -5.63 -1.19
CA THR A 11 20.01 -4.48 -1.10
C THR A 11 19.30 -3.18 -0.73
N ILE A 12 20.07 -2.19 -0.29
CA ILE A 12 19.58 -0.86 0.09
C ILE A 12 19.08 -0.10 -1.14
N GLU A 13 19.76 -0.22 -2.28
CA GLU A 13 19.38 0.45 -3.53
C GLU A 13 17.99 0.00 -3.98
N GLN A 14 17.70 -1.30 -3.90
CA GLN A 14 16.38 -1.85 -4.20
C GLN A 14 15.29 -1.31 -3.25
N ALA A 15 15.62 -1.13 -1.97
CA ALA A 15 14.70 -0.54 -1.00
C ALA A 15 14.40 0.94 -1.35
N ILE A 16 15.44 1.71 -1.67
CA ILE A 16 15.33 3.11 -2.10
C ILE A 16 14.52 3.24 -3.39
N GLU A 17 14.72 2.33 -4.34
CA GLU A 17 13.96 2.28 -5.59
C GLU A 17 12.45 2.20 -5.36
N ARG A 18 12.02 1.46 -4.32
CA ARG A 18 10.60 1.28 -3.95
C ARG A 18 10.07 2.28 -2.92
N ALA A 19 10.94 3.09 -2.31
CA ALA A 19 10.58 4.06 -1.28
C ALA A 19 10.23 5.46 -1.85
N GLY A 20 10.05 5.59 -3.16
CA GLY A 20 9.66 6.85 -3.80
C GLY A 20 10.70 7.45 -4.74
N THR A 21 11.52 6.61 -5.39
CA THR A 21 12.34 7.05 -6.53
C THR A 21 11.74 6.50 -7.84
N LYS A 22 12.57 6.10 -8.81
CA LYS A 22 12.12 5.80 -10.18
C LYS A 22 11.09 4.67 -10.28
N MET A 23 11.16 3.68 -9.39
CA MET A 23 10.27 2.50 -9.41
C MET A 23 8.99 2.71 -8.59
N GLY A 24 8.70 3.95 -8.17
CA GLY A 24 7.49 4.30 -7.44
C GLY A 24 7.65 4.31 -5.92
N ASN A 25 6.53 4.54 -5.22
CA ASN A 25 6.47 4.61 -3.76
C ASN A 25 5.47 3.58 -3.23
N LYS A 26 5.98 2.46 -2.71
CA LYS A 26 5.14 1.38 -2.17
C LYS A 26 4.38 1.78 -0.91
N GLY A 27 4.88 2.75 -0.13
CA GLY A 27 4.13 3.31 0.99
C GLY A 27 2.91 4.11 0.55
N PHE A 28 3.05 4.94 -0.49
CA PHE A 28 1.94 5.68 -1.07
C PHE A 28 0.87 4.74 -1.66
N GLU A 29 1.27 3.75 -2.46
CA GLU A 29 0.37 2.74 -3.02
C GLU A 29 -0.39 1.97 -1.92
N ALA A 30 0.32 1.57 -0.85
CA ALA A 30 -0.29 0.88 0.28
C ALA A 30 -1.31 1.76 1.03
N ALA A 31 -1.01 3.05 1.22
CA ALA A 31 -1.91 4.00 1.86
C ALA A 31 -3.19 4.24 1.02
N VAL A 32 -3.06 4.43 -0.29
CA VAL A 32 -4.20 4.58 -1.20
C VAL A 32 -5.08 3.34 -1.16
N SER A 33 -4.47 2.15 -1.26
CA SER A 33 -5.19 0.88 -1.17
C SER A 33 -5.93 0.71 0.17
N ALA A 34 -5.33 1.17 1.28
CA ALA A 34 -5.94 1.08 2.59
C ALA A 34 -7.19 1.97 2.70
N MET A 35 -7.15 3.18 2.12
CA MET A 35 -8.30 4.08 2.08
C MET A 35 -9.44 3.50 1.24
N GLU A 36 -9.14 3.00 0.04
CA GLU A 36 -10.14 2.37 -0.83
C GLU A 36 -10.79 1.16 -0.17
N MET A 37 -9.97 0.31 0.46
CA MET A 37 -10.48 -0.86 1.18
C MET A 37 -11.32 -0.47 2.41
N ALA A 38 -10.99 0.62 3.10
CA ALA A 38 -11.80 1.10 4.22
C ALA A 38 -13.19 1.57 3.76
N ASP A 39 -13.25 2.33 2.67
CA ASP A 39 -14.52 2.76 2.05
C ASP A 39 -15.33 1.57 1.54
N LEU A 40 -14.69 0.63 0.84
CA LEU A 40 -15.34 -0.59 0.35
C LEU A 40 -15.93 -1.42 1.49
N MET A 41 -15.18 -1.65 2.57
CA MET A 41 -15.67 -2.39 3.74
C MET A 41 -16.88 -1.70 4.38
N SER A 42 -16.86 -0.37 4.49
CA SER A 42 -18.01 0.39 4.99
C SER A 42 -19.24 0.22 4.11
N LYS A 43 -19.08 0.28 2.77
CA LYS A 43 -20.16 0.08 1.81
C LYS A 43 -20.75 -1.33 1.86
N LEU A 44 -19.92 -2.36 2.05
CA LEU A 44 -20.37 -3.75 2.18
C LEU A 44 -21.16 -3.96 3.49
N GLN A 45 -20.72 -3.37 4.59
CA GLN A 45 -21.43 -3.45 5.88
C GLN A 45 -22.80 -2.77 5.83
N ARG A 46 -22.95 -1.64 5.13
CA ARG A 46 -24.23 -0.93 4.98
C ARG A 46 -25.24 -1.64 4.06
N ARG A 47 -24.79 -2.64 3.31
CA ARG A 47 -25.63 -3.44 2.40
C ARG A 47 -26.14 -4.74 3.03
N GLN A 48 -25.72 -5.04 4.26
CA GLN A 48 -26.23 -6.14 5.09
C GLN A 48 -27.25 -5.57 6.09
#